data_AF-A0A226MLP3-F1
#
_entry.id   AF-A0A226MLP3-F1
#
_cell.length_a   1.000
_cell.length_b   1.000
_cell.length_c   1.000
_cell.angle_alpha   90.00
_cell.angle_beta   90.00
_cell.angle_gamma   90.00
#
_symmetry.space_group_name_H-M   'P 1'
#
loop_
_entity.id
_entity.type
_entity.pdbx_description
1 polymer ?
#
loop_
_entity_poly.entity_id
_entity_poly.type
_entity_poly.pdbx_seq_one_letter_code
_entity_poly.pdbx_strand_id
1 'polypeptide(L)'
;MYKEDLRNMTEENIASNGSLSAFAHTNTMRAILITVYSVAFAGGGIGSTAMSFVLVKMNSLSVTTTAIINLVVVHGLLLLTVPFRLHYYVTKEWIFHMPFCKMVSAMVHIHMYLTFLFYVITLVIRWLIFFQWKDKVEFYRKLHAIAASVTVWVIVIIFMVPLFYIQYGRSGKYDDKACFKFHKELKQDSVKVLNYIIIAAVSLITSVLLGLQIFILVKVSRKLSSSLCSHQEFWAQVKNLIFICVIIICFLPYHFFRAYYIKHVNDNEQLESYNEVFLSLTALSCLDLLFFVLSGSRLFKQKLGMLRSRLSCC
;
A
#
# COMPACT_ATOMS: atom_id res chain seq x y z
N MET A 1 -11.25 50.28 28.52
CA MET A 1 -11.11 49.42 29.72
C MET A 1 -12.01 48.18 29.68
N TYR A 2 -13.29 48.17 30.13
CA TYR A 2 -14.08 46.92 30.22
C TYR A 2 -14.27 46.17 28.87
N LYS A 3 -14.46 46.92 27.78
CA LYS A 3 -14.60 46.34 26.42
C LYS A 3 -13.28 45.80 25.85
N GLU A 4 -12.16 46.33 26.32
CA GLU A 4 -10.82 45.85 25.97
C GLU A 4 -10.47 44.58 26.74
N ASP A 5 -10.76 44.53 28.04
CA ASP A 5 -10.57 43.31 28.85
C ASP A 5 -11.41 42.15 28.33
N LEU A 6 -12.69 42.39 28.00
CA LEU A 6 -13.55 41.33 27.46
C LEU A 6 -13.02 40.80 26.12
N ARG A 7 -12.50 41.67 25.25
CA ARG A 7 -11.88 41.28 23.99
C ARG A 7 -10.62 40.46 24.20
N ASN A 8 -9.73 40.91 25.10
CA ASN A 8 -8.48 40.20 25.41
C ASN A 8 -8.77 38.80 26.01
N MET A 9 -9.76 38.72 26.91
CA MET A 9 -10.19 37.44 27.50
C MET A 9 -10.80 36.49 26.46
N THR A 10 -11.50 37.02 25.46
CA THR A 10 -12.06 36.22 24.37
C THR A 10 -10.96 35.71 23.42
N GLU A 11 -9.98 36.56 23.11
CA GLU A 11 -8.82 36.21 22.29
C GLU A 11 -7.93 35.15 22.97
N GLU A 12 -7.67 35.27 24.27
CA GLU A 12 -6.93 34.26 25.04
C GLU A 12 -7.66 32.92 25.12
N ASN A 13 -8.98 32.94 25.31
CA ASN A 13 -9.78 31.71 25.32
C ASN A 13 -9.83 31.03 23.93
N ILE A 14 -9.88 31.80 22.85
CA ILE A 14 -9.81 31.27 21.48
C ILE A 14 -8.43 30.69 21.19
N ALA A 15 -7.35 31.38 21.60
CA ALA A 15 -5.98 30.89 21.44
C ALA A 15 -5.73 29.61 22.25
N SER A 16 -6.21 29.57 23.51
CA SER A 16 -6.13 28.40 24.39
C SER A 16 -6.90 27.21 23.81
N ASN A 17 -8.17 27.41 23.41
CA ASN A 17 -8.97 26.36 22.78
C ASN A 17 -8.40 25.88 21.44
N GLY A 18 -7.84 26.80 20.64
CA GLY A 18 -7.15 26.47 19.39
C GLY A 18 -5.91 25.60 19.64
N SER A 19 -5.10 25.95 20.65
CA SER A 19 -3.91 25.19 21.03
C SER A 19 -4.25 23.79 21.57
N LEU A 20 -5.30 23.68 22.40
CA LEU A 20 -5.78 22.40 22.95
C LEU A 20 -6.32 21.51 21.82
N SER A 21 -7.14 22.06 20.92
CA SER A 21 -7.68 21.34 19.77
C SER A 21 -6.57 20.83 18.84
N ALA A 22 -5.58 21.67 18.53
CA ALA A 22 -4.43 21.28 17.72
C ALA A 22 -3.57 20.20 18.42
N PHE A 23 -3.39 20.30 19.74
CA PHE A 23 -2.67 19.30 20.53
C PHE A 23 -3.42 17.95 20.59
N ALA A 24 -4.73 17.97 20.78
CA ALA A 24 -5.56 16.77 20.77
C ALA A 24 -5.56 16.11 19.39
N HIS A 25 -5.66 16.91 18.32
CA HIS A 25 -5.61 16.45 16.93
C HIS A 25 -4.28 15.76 16.61
N THR A 26 -3.15 16.41 16.91
CA THR A 26 -1.80 15.85 16.65
C THR A 26 -1.53 14.57 17.43
N ASN A 27 -1.95 14.47 18.69
CA ASN A 27 -1.82 13.24 19.47
C ASN A 27 -2.69 12.11 18.92
N THR A 28 -3.91 12.41 18.47
CA THR A 28 -4.81 11.42 17.87
C THR A 28 -4.23 10.86 16.57
N MET A 29 -3.78 11.73 15.66
CA MET A 29 -3.16 11.30 14.40
C MET A 29 -1.91 10.44 14.66
N ARG A 30 -1.09 10.82 15.64
CA ARG A 30 0.10 10.05 16.03
C ARG A 30 -0.27 8.67 16.57
N ALA A 31 -1.28 8.57 17.41
CA ALA A 31 -1.75 7.29 17.94
C ALA A 31 -2.24 6.35 16.82
N ILE A 32 -2.96 6.90 15.83
CA ILE A 32 -3.38 6.15 14.63
C ILE A 32 -2.15 5.65 13.86
N LEU A 33 -1.17 6.51 13.59
CA LEU A 33 0.06 6.14 12.87
C LEU A 33 0.82 5.02 13.59
N ILE A 34 1.01 5.15 14.91
CA ILE A 34 1.67 4.11 15.73
C ILE A 34 0.91 2.78 15.60
N THR A 35 -0.42 2.82 15.71
CA THR A 35 -1.26 1.62 15.65
C THR A 35 -1.14 0.94 14.27
N VAL A 36 -1.32 1.69 13.19
CA VAL A 36 -1.29 1.15 11.82
C VAL A 36 0.08 0.56 11.50
N TYR A 37 1.17 1.27 11.80
CA TYR A 37 2.52 0.76 11.55
C TYR A 37 2.87 -0.43 12.45
N SER A 38 2.38 -0.48 13.69
CA SER A 38 2.59 -1.65 14.57
C SER A 38 1.87 -2.88 14.04
N VAL A 39 0.62 -2.72 13.58
CA VAL A 39 -0.15 -3.81 12.95
C VAL A 39 0.53 -4.27 11.66
N ALA A 40 0.98 -3.34 10.82
CA ALA A 40 1.73 -3.66 9.61
C ALA A 40 3.03 -4.42 9.94
N PHE A 41 3.77 -3.99 10.95
CA PHE A 41 5.02 -4.62 11.37
C PHE A 41 4.81 -6.05 11.87
N ALA A 42 3.91 -6.22 12.85
CA ALA A 42 3.65 -7.53 13.45
C ALA A 42 3.01 -8.48 12.44
N GLY A 43 1.90 -8.07 11.82
CA GLY A 43 1.17 -8.94 10.89
C GLY A 43 1.92 -9.18 9.59
N GLY A 44 2.58 -8.15 9.04
CA GLY A 44 3.40 -8.26 7.83
C GLY A 44 4.65 -9.08 8.04
N GLY A 45 5.30 -8.97 9.21
CA GLY A 45 6.44 -9.80 9.59
C GLY A 45 6.06 -11.28 9.69
N ILE A 46 4.95 -11.59 10.38
CA ILE A 46 4.42 -12.96 10.49
C ILE A 46 4.06 -13.50 9.10
N GLY A 47 3.33 -12.71 8.30
CA GLY A 47 2.90 -13.10 6.95
C GLY A 47 4.07 -13.36 6.00
N SER A 48 5.04 -12.46 5.96
CA SER A 48 6.23 -12.57 5.11
C SER A 48 7.10 -13.77 5.50
N THR A 49 7.27 -13.99 6.81
CA THR A 49 8.03 -15.15 7.33
C THR A 49 7.31 -16.46 7.01
N ALA A 50 6.01 -16.56 7.29
CA ALA A 50 5.21 -17.74 6.99
C ALA A 50 5.21 -18.05 5.48
N MET A 51 5.06 -17.02 4.64
CA MET A 51 5.08 -17.19 3.19
C MET A 51 6.45 -17.65 2.69
N SER A 52 7.54 -17.12 3.26
CA SER A 52 8.90 -17.57 2.94
C SER A 52 9.09 -19.06 3.24
N PHE A 53 8.60 -19.55 4.39
CA PHE A 53 8.63 -20.99 4.71
C PHE A 53 7.83 -21.84 3.72
N VAL A 54 6.67 -21.35 3.25
CA VAL A 54 5.88 -22.03 2.21
C VAL A 54 6.64 -22.07 0.88
N LEU A 55 7.28 -20.96 0.50
CA LEU A 55 8.04 -20.86 -0.74
C LEU A 55 9.26 -21.79 -0.76
N VAL A 56 9.98 -21.93 0.35
CA VAL A 56 11.13 -22.85 0.44
C VAL A 56 10.71 -24.31 0.26
N LYS A 57 9.48 -24.67 0.71
CA LYS A 57 8.93 -26.02 0.51
C LYS A 57 8.39 -26.26 -0.90
N MET A 58 8.19 -25.20 -1.70
CA MET A 58 7.71 -25.33 -3.07
C MET A 58 8.88 -25.63 -4.03
N ASN A 59 8.92 -26.84 -4.56
CA ASN A 59 9.99 -27.28 -5.47
C ASN A 59 9.83 -26.78 -6.92
N SER A 60 8.88 -25.88 -7.19
CA SER A 60 8.61 -25.38 -8.54
C SER A 60 8.56 -23.84 -8.60
N LEU A 61 9.51 -23.28 -9.35
CA LEU A 61 9.47 -21.88 -9.74
C LEU A 61 8.44 -21.72 -10.87
N SER A 62 7.37 -21.00 -10.59
CA SER A 62 6.41 -20.51 -11.57
C SER A 62 6.48 -18.99 -11.63
N VAL A 63 5.90 -18.38 -12.66
CA VAL A 63 5.81 -16.91 -12.75
C VAL A 63 5.07 -16.33 -11.55
N THR A 64 3.98 -16.97 -11.12
CA THR A 64 3.24 -16.58 -9.91
C THR A 64 4.09 -16.71 -8.65
N THR A 65 4.85 -17.80 -8.50
CA THR A 65 5.77 -17.99 -7.37
C THR A 65 6.84 -16.90 -7.35
N THR A 66 7.36 -16.53 -8.53
CA THR A 66 8.37 -15.47 -8.70
C THR A 66 7.83 -14.11 -8.28
N ALA A 67 6.59 -13.78 -8.66
CA ALA A 67 5.95 -12.54 -8.24
C ALA A 67 5.72 -12.50 -6.71
N ILE A 68 5.38 -13.64 -6.09
CA ILE A 68 5.22 -13.70 -4.63
C ILE A 68 6.57 -13.56 -3.91
N ILE A 69 7.66 -14.14 -4.44
CA ILE A 69 9.02 -13.93 -3.91
C ILE A 69 9.36 -12.43 -3.92
N ASN A 70 9.06 -11.74 -5.03
CA ASN A 70 9.27 -10.30 -5.12
C ASN A 70 8.45 -9.53 -4.09
N LEU A 71 7.18 -9.88 -3.89
CA LEU A 71 6.34 -9.28 -2.84
C LEU A 71 6.96 -9.47 -1.45
N VAL A 72 7.40 -10.68 -1.10
CA VAL A 72 8.08 -10.96 0.17
C VAL A 72 9.28 -10.03 0.37
N VAL A 73 10.11 -9.84 -0.67
CA VAL A 73 11.27 -8.93 -0.61
C VAL A 73 10.81 -7.48 -0.40
N VAL A 74 9.83 -7.01 -1.17
CA VAL A 74 9.30 -5.64 -1.09
C VAL A 74 8.70 -5.35 0.29
N HIS A 75 7.87 -6.26 0.82
CA HIS A 75 7.32 -6.15 2.18
C HIS A 75 8.43 -6.18 3.22
N GLY A 76 9.41 -7.08 3.09
CA GLY A 76 10.57 -7.14 3.97
C GLY A 76 11.33 -5.81 4.03
N LEU A 77 11.60 -5.20 2.87
CA LEU A 77 12.28 -3.90 2.80
C LEU A 77 11.49 -2.79 3.51
N LEU A 78 10.17 -2.72 3.35
CA LEU A 78 9.36 -1.77 4.11
C LEU A 78 9.43 -2.06 5.61
N LEU A 79 9.20 -3.31 6.00
CA LEU A 79 9.16 -3.75 7.40
C LEU A 79 10.47 -3.45 8.14
N LEU A 80 11.62 -3.52 7.47
CA LEU A 80 12.92 -3.10 8.03
C LEU A 80 12.96 -1.61 8.38
N THR A 81 12.24 -0.77 7.65
CA THR A 81 12.20 0.69 7.91
C THR A 81 11.14 1.12 8.93
N VAL A 82 10.12 0.29 9.17
CA VAL A 82 9.00 0.61 10.07
C VAL A 82 9.42 0.88 11.52
N PRO A 83 10.35 0.14 12.15
CA PRO A 83 10.81 0.42 13.51
C PRO A 83 11.32 1.85 13.70
N PHE A 84 12.00 2.41 12.70
CA PHE A 84 12.52 3.78 12.75
C PHE A 84 11.39 4.82 12.70
N ARG A 85 10.32 4.55 11.91
CA ARG A 85 9.10 5.36 11.91
C ARG A 85 8.38 5.30 13.26
N LEU A 86 8.25 4.10 13.83
CA LEU A 86 7.64 3.90 15.14
C LEU A 86 8.41 4.63 16.24
N HIS A 87 9.75 4.53 16.24
CA HIS A 87 10.60 5.28 17.16
C HIS A 87 10.30 6.77 17.10
N TYR A 88 10.25 7.36 15.90
CA TYR A 88 9.92 8.78 15.72
C TYR A 88 8.54 9.15 16.27
N TYR A 89 7.50 8.36 15.96
CA TYR A 89 6.15 8.66 16.45
C TYR A 89 6.00 8.47 17.96
N VAL A 90 6.80 7.61 18.59
CA VAL A 90 6.79 7.41 20.05
C VAL A 90 7.57 8.51 20.77
N THR A 91 8.81 8.77 20.34
CA THR A 91 9.72 9.72 21.00
C THR A 91 9.47 11.17 20.63
N LYS A 92 8.76 11.41 19.52
CA LYS A 92 8.51 12.74 18.93
C LYS A 92 9.77 13.46 18.43
N GLU A 93 10.90 12.76 18.39
CA GLU A 93 12.18 13.32 17.95
C GLU A 93 12.87 12.35 16.98
N TRP A 94 13.38 12.90 15.88
CA TRP A 94 14.22 12.17 14.96
C TRP A 94 15.68 12.28 15.40
N ILE A 95 16.23 11.18 15.93
CA ILE A 95 17.60 11.12 16.45
C ILE A 95 18.65 10.73 15.39
N PHE A 96 18.21 10.33 14.20
CA PHE A 96 19.10 9.92 13.11
C PHE A 96 19.42 11.09 12.17
N HIS A 97 20.36 10.90 11.25
CA HIS A 97 20.70 11.94 10.28
C HIS A 97 19.61 12.11 9.20
N MET A 98 19.55 13.30 8.60
CA MET A 98 18.56 13.65 7.58
C MET A 98 18.58 12.76 6.32
N PRO A 99 19.72 12.27 5.81
CA PRO A 99 19.74 11.30 4.71
C PRO A 99 18.97 10.01 5.03
N PHE A 100 19.05 9.54 6.28
CA PHE A 100 18.32 8.37 6.73
C PHE A 100 16.81 8.65 6.83
N CYS A 101 16.41 9.84 7.29
CA CYS A 101 15.01 10.27 7.27
C CYS A 101 14.44 10.25 5.84
N LYS A 102 15.17 10.83 4.88
CA LYS A 102 14.77 10.83 3.47
C LYS A 102 14.61 9.42 2.92
N MET A 103 15.55 8.53 3.22
CA MET A 103 15.48 7.12 2.82
C MET A 103 14.24 6.44 3.39
N VAL A 104 14.03 6.49 4.71
CA VAL A 104 12.85 5.89 5.37
C VAL A 104 11.54 6.49 4.84
N SER A 105 11.54 7.78 4.50
CA SER A 105 10.39 8.45 3.89
C SER A 105 10.09 7.95 2.48
N ALA A 106 11.13 7.78 1.65
CA ALA A 106 11.01 7.28 0.29
C ALA A 106 10.55 5.82 0.26
N MET A 107 11.01 4.99 1.20
CA MET A 107 10.75 3.55 1.19
C MET A 107 9.27 3.18 1.22
N VAL A 108 8.40 3.93 1.90
CA VAL A 108 6.95 3.65 1.88
C VAL A 108 6.32 3.92 0.51
N HIS A 109 6.78 4.96 -0.20
CA HIS A 109 6.29 5.28 -1.54
C HIS A 109 6.81 4.24 -2.55
N ILE A 110 8.11 3.90 -2.47
CA ILE A 110 8.72 2.85 -3.29
C ILE A 110 7.99 1.51 -3.06
N HIS A 111 7.75 1.15 -1.80
CA HIS A 111 6.99 -0.04 -1.42
C HIS A 111 5.60 -0.05 -2.06
N MET A 112 4.82 1.03 -1.93
CA MET A 112 3.48 1.13 -2.50
C MET A 112 3.49 0.89 -4.01
N TYR A 113 4.38 1.57 -4.76
CA TYR A 113 4.44 1.44 -6.22
C TYR A 113 4.94 0.08 -6.68
N LEU A 114 5.97 -0.49 -6.03
CA LEU A 114 6.47 -1.82 -6.32
C LEU A 114 5.40 -2.89 -6.06
N THR A 115 4.72 -2.80 -4.91
CA THR A 115 3.66 -3.73 -4.53
C THR A 115 2.51 -3.68 -5.54
N PHE A 116 2.07 -2.47 -5.91
CA PHE A 116 1.05 -2.28 -6.95
C PHE A 116 1.47 -2.91 -8.29
N LEU A 117 2.70 -2.65 -8.74
CA LEU A 117 3.23 -3.22 -9.98
C LEU A 117 3.25 -4.75 -9.96
N PHE A 118 3.74 -5.37 -8.87
CA PHE A 118 3.75 -6.82 -8.74
C PHE A 118 2.35 -7.42 -8.66
N TYR A 119 1.37 -6.73 -8.05
CA TYR A 119 -0.03 -7.16 -8.10
C TYR A 119 -0.59 -7.11 -9.52
N VAL A 120 -0.39 -6.02 -10.26
CA VAL A 120 -0.83 -5.88 -11.66
C VAL A 120 -0.24 -7.01 -12.50
N ILE A 121 1.07 -7.22 -12.42
CA ILE A 121 1.78 -8.30 -13.13
C ILE A 121 1.15 -9.66 -12.78
N THR A 122 0.98 -9.96 -11.49
CA THR A 122 0.40 -11.22 -11.02
C THR A 122 -1.01 -11.45 -11.57
N LEU A 123 -1.87 -10.42 -11.55
CA LEU A 123 -3.24 -10.49 -12.04
C LEU A 123 -3.28 -10.71 -13.55
N VAL A 124 -2.51 -9.93 -14.31
CA VAL A 124 -2.41 -10.05 -15.78
C VAL A 124 -1.98 -11.46 -16.19
N ILE A 125 -0.93 -12.00 -15.55
CA ILE A 125 -0.46 -13.36 -15.82
C ILE A 125 -1.55 -14.39 -15.53
N ARG A 126 -2.26 -14.27 -14.41
CA ARG A 126 -3.34 -15.21 -14.07
C ARG A 126 -4.50 -15.13 -15.06
N TRP A 127 -4.79 -13.96 -15.61
CA TRP A 127 -5.80 -13.80 -16.65
C TRP A 127 -5.37 -14.39 -17.98
N LEU A 128 -4.13 -14.16 -18.42
CA LEU A 128 -3.59 -14.79 -19.63
C LEU A 128 -3.67 -16.32 -19.54
N ILE A 129 -3.36 -16.88 -18.37
CA ILE A 129 -3.50 -18.32 -18.10
C ILE A 129 -4.98 -18.74 -18.18
N PHE A 130 -5.90 -17.97 -17.62
CA PHE A 130 -7.34 -18.27 -17.60
C PHE A 130 -7.96 -18.26 -19.01
N PHE A 131 -7.63 -17.27 -19.83
CA PHE A 131 -8.12 -17.19 -21.22
C PHE A 131 -7.48 -18.21 -22.17
N GLN A 132 -6.64 -19.09 -21.62
CA GLN A 132 -5.96 -20.13 -22.37
C GLN A 132 -5.23 -19.59 -23.61
N TRP A 133 -4.69 -18.37 -23.51
CA TRP A 133 -3.68 -17.86 -24.44
C TRP A 133 -2.37 -18.61 -24.16
N LYS A 134 -2.41 -19.92 -24.40
CA LYS A 134 -1.36 -20.89 -24.17
C LYS A 134 -0.69 -21.17 -25.50
N ASP A 135 0.27 -20.33 -25.85
CA ASP A 135 1.28 -20.72 -26.82
C ASP A 135 2.45 -21.40 -26.09
N LYS A 136 2.55 -22.71 -26.36
CA LYS A 136 3.63 -23.72 -26.22
C LYS A 136 4.98 -23.45 -25.51
N VAL A 137 5.15 -22.48 -24.60
CA VAL A 137 6.50 -22.16 -24.07
C VAL A 137 6.56 -21.88 -22.56
N GLU A 138 6.24 -22.90 -21.75
CA GLU A 138 6.28 -22.88 -20.27
C GLU A 138 7.66 -22.51 -19.70
N PHE A 139 8.75 -22.93 -20.35
CA PHE A 139 10.14 -22.72 -19.90
C PHE A 139 10.61 -21.27 -20.14
N TYR A 140 10.40 -20.73 -21.34
CA TYR A 140 10.80 -19.36 -21.69
C TYR A 140 10.06 -18.34 -20.81
N ARG A 141 8.80 -18.61 -20.46
CA ARG A 141 7.99 -17.76 -19.59
C ARG A 141 8.58 -17.57 -18.18
N LYS A 142 9.28 -18.57 -17.63
CA LYS A 142 9.97 -18.44 -16.32
C LYS A 142 11.19 -17.54 -16.42
N LEU A 143 12.01 -17.73 -17.45
CA LEU A 143 13.21 -16.91 -17.67
C LEU A 143 12.83 -15.45 -17.96
N HIS A 144 11.80 -15.21 -18.78
CA HIS A 144 11.25 -13.88 -19.02
C HIS A 144 10.70 -13.24 -17.74
N ALA A 145 10.05 -14.00 -16.86
CA ALA A 145 9.55 -13.47 -15.59
C ALA A 145 10.68 -13.05 -14.64
N ILE A 146 11.75 -13.84 -14.55
CA ILE A 146 12.93 -13.50 -13.75
C ILE A 146 13.62 -12.28 -14.37
N ALA A 147 13.84 -12.27 -15.68
CA ALA A 147 14.45 -11.14 -16.38
C ALA A 147 13.62 -9.86 -16.21
N ALA A 148 12.29 -9.93 -16.37
CA ALA A 148 11.41 -8.79 -16.15
C ALA A 148 11.45 -8.28 -14.70
N SER A 149 11.49 -9.20 -13.72
CA SER A 149 11.65 -8.85 -12.31
C SER A 149 12.97 -8.13 -12.06
N VAL A 150 14.08 -8.65 -12.58
CA VAL A 150 15.41 -8.01 -12.48
C VAL A 150 15.37 -6.62 -13.12
N THR A 151 14.77 -6.48 -14.30
CA THR A 151 14.62 -5.19 -14.98
C THR A 151 13.81 -4.19 -14.15
N VAL A 152 12.69 -4.62 -13.55
CA VAL A 152 11.89 -3.77 -12.66
C VAL A 152 12.71 -3.27 -11.47
N TRP A 153 13.47 -4.16 -10.83
CA TRP A 153 14.34 -3.77 -9.72
C TRP A 153 15.43 -2.79 -10.14
N VAL A 154 16.08 -3.03 -11.28
CA VAL A 154 17.09 -2.12 -11.85
C VAL A 154 16.48 -0.75 -12.14
N ILE A 155 15.29 -0.69 -12.76
CA ILE A 155 14.59 0.57 -13.03
C ILE A 155 14.25 1.30 -11.71
N VAL A 156 13.75 0.60 -10.71
CA VAL A 156 13.40 1.23 -9.43
C VAL A 156 14.65 1.78 -8.73
N ILE A 157 15.76 1.03 -8.74
CA ILE A 157 17.02 1.47 -8.14
C ILE A 157 17.61 2.66 -8.91
N ILE A 158 17.52 2.67 -10.24
CA ILE A 158 18.13 3.73 -11.07
C ILE A 158 17.28 5.01 -11.11
N PHE A 159 15.96 4.90 -11.11
CA PHE A 159 15.08 6.06 -11.29
C PHE A 159 14.44 6.51 -9.98
N MET A 160 13.85 5.61 -9.20
CA MET A 160 13.14 6.02 -7.98
C MET A 160 14.11 6.48 -6.90
N VAL A 161 15.19 5.72 -6.64
CA VAL A 161 16.13 6.07 -5.57
C VAL A 161 16.80 7.43 -5.81
N PRO A 162 17.30 7.78 -7.01
CA PRO A 162 17.88 9.09 -7.26
C PRO A 162 16.84 10.21 -7.29
N LEU A 163 15.64 9.98 -7.83
CA LEU A 163 14.57 11.00 -7.79
C LEU A 163 14.18 11.34 -6.35
N PHE A 164 14.06 10.34 -5.48
CA PHE A 164 13.82 10.57 -4.05
C PHE A 164 15.05 11.18 -3.36
N TYR A 165 16.27 10.76 -3.68
CA TYR A 165 17.47 11.33 -3.05
C TYR A 165 17.69 12.80 -3.44
N ILE A 166 17.45 13.16 -4.70
CA ILE A 166 17.72 14.48 -5.27
C ILE A 166 16.58 15.46 -4.99
N GLN A 167 15.32 15.04 -5.12
CA GLN A 167 14.16 15.95 -5.05
C GLN A 167 13.57 16.04 -3.64
N TYR A 168 13.75 15.01 -2.79
CA TYR A 168 13.06 14.93 -1.52
C TYR A 168 13.79 15.73 -0.43
N GLY A 169 13.17 16.80 0.05
CA GLY A 169 13.71 17.67 1.10
C GLY A 169 14.90 18.53 0.65
N ARG A 170 14.81 19.12 -0.55
CA ARG A 170 15.81 20.02 -1.14
C ARG A 170 15.38 21.50 -1.06
N SER A 171 14.08 21.76 -1.04
CA SER A 171 13.48 23.09 -1.23
C SER A 171 13.21 23.85 0.07
N GLY A 172 13.77 23.42 1.21
CA GLY A 172 13.61 24.16 2.46
C GLY A 172 14.60 23.79 3.56
N LYS A 173 14.78 24.72 4.51
CA LYS A 173 15.30 24.39 5.85
C LYS A 173 14.24 23.55 6.56
N TYR A 174 14.61 22.32 6.90
CA TYR A 174 13.81 21.42 7.72
C TYR A 174 14.47 21.37 9.11
N ASP A 175 13.65 21.23 10.14
CA ASP A 175 14.16 20.95 11.48
C ASP A 175 14.77 19.55 11.48
N ASP A 176 16.05 19.43 11.83
CA ASP A 176 16.76 18.15 11.86
C ASP A 176 16.12 17.17 12.87
N LYS A 177 15.31 17.67 13.81
CA LYS A 177 14.56 16.89 14.79
C LYS A 177 13.21 16.38 14.26
N ALA A 178 12.73 16.89 13.12
CA ALA A 178 11.43 16.54 12.55
C ALA A 178 11.59 15.79 11.21
N CYS A 179 10.98 14.61 11.12
CA CYS A 179 10.98 13.78 9.91
C CYS A 179 9.56 13.61 9.34
N PHE A 180 9.46 13.22 8.06
CA PHE A 180 8.21 12.97 7.30
C PHE A 180 7.37 14.19 6.92
N LYS A 181 7.86 15.41 7.15
CA LYS A 181 7.18 16.66 6.78
C LYS A 181 7.70 17.25 5.47
N PHE A 182 7.36 16.64 4.33
CA PHE A 182 7.94 17.00 3.02
C PHE A 182 6.99 17.78 2.10
N HIS A 183 6.16 18.64 2.67
CA HIS A 183 5.14 19.41 1.96
C HIS A 183 5.67 20.42 0.94
N LYS A 184 6.82 21.03 1.20
CA LYS A 184 7.35 22.15 0.39
C LYS A 184 7.63 21.76 -1.07
N GLU A 185 8.01 20.51 -1.32
CA GLU A 185 8.27 20.00 -2.67
C GLU A 185 6.99 19.86 -3.51
N LEU A 186 5.83 19.61 -2.87
CA LEU A 186 4.55 19.47 -3.57
C LEU A 186 4.02 20.81 -4.10
N LYS A 187 4.62 21.94 -3.69
CA LYS A 187 4.25 23.26 -4.22
C LYS A 187 4.73 23.47 -5.65
N GLN A 188 5.74 22.73 -6.10
CA GLN A 188 6.29 22.83 -7.44
C GLN A 188 5.36 22.19 -8.48
N ASP A 189 5.04 22.92 -9.55
CA ASP A 189 4.02 22.48 -10.51
C ASP A 189 4.40 21.20 -11.27
N SER A 190 5.67 20.98 -11.57
CA SER A 190 6.16 19.74 -12.17
C SER A 190 5.87 18.51 -11.28
N VAL A 191 6.03 18.65 -9.96
CA VAL A 191 5.76 17.60 -8.98
C VAL A 191 4.24 17.34 -8.88
N LYS A 192 3.41 18.40 -8.93
CA LYS A 192 1.94 18.25 -8.96
C LYS A 192 1.48 17.47 -10.18
N VAL A 193 1.96 17.85 -11.37
CA VAL A 193 1.62 17.18 -12.64
C VAL A 193 2.00 15.70 -12.58
N LEU A 194 3.21 15.38 -12.12
CA LEU A 194 3.65 14.00 -11.95
C LEU A 194 2.73 13.21 -11.00
N ASN A 195 2.35 13.78 -9.86
CA ASN A 195 1.45 13.12 -8.92
C ASN A 195 0.07 12.89 -9.55
N TYR A 196 -0.50 13.85 -10.29
CA TYR A 196 -1.78 13.66 -10.99
C TYR A 196 -1.72 12.57 -12.06
N ILE A 197 -0.63 12.51 -12.84
CA ILE A 197 -0.42 11.43 -13.82
C ILE A 197 -0.40 10.07 -13.12
N ILE A 198 0.34 9.95 -12.01
CA ILE A 198 0.42 8.71 -11.23
C ILE A 198 -0.95 8.32 -10.68
N ILE A 199 -1.70 9.27 -10.10
CA ILE A 199 -3.04 9.02 -9.55
C ILE A 199 -4.00 8.56 -10.64
N ALA A 200 -3.99 9.21 -11.81
CA ALA A 200 -4.79 8.82 -12.95
C ALA A 200 -4.43 7.41 -13.44
N ALA A 201 -3.13 7.11 -13.57
CA ALA A 201 -2.65 5.80 -14.00
C ALA A 201 -3.06 4.69 -13.02
N VAL A 202 -2.85 4.88 -11.71
CA VAL A 202 -3.22 3.89 -10.68
C VAL A 202 -4.74 3.68 -10.67
N SER A 203 -5.52 4.75 -10.77
CA SER A 203 -6.99 4.66 -10.77
C SER A 203 -7.51 3.92 -12.00
N LEU A 204 -7.00 4.27 -13.20
CA LEU A 204 -7.38 3.63 -14.46
C LEU A 204 -7.03 2.13 -14.46
N ILE A 205 -5.79 1.80 -14.10
CA ILE A 205 -5.33 0.41 -14.04
C ILE A 205 -6.16 -0.37 -13.02
N THR A 206 -6.43 0.18 -11.84
CA THR A 206 -7.26 -0.49 -10.82
C THR A 206 -8.69 -0.75 -11.31
N SER A 207 -9.31 0.21 -11.99
CA SER A 207 -10.65 0.05 -12.56
C SER A 207 -10.70 -1.04 -13.65
N VAL A 208 -9.71 -1.06 -14.55
CA VAL A 208 -9.56 -2.12 -15.55
C VAL A 208 -9.35 -3.48 -14.87
N LEU A 209 -8.50 -3.51 -13.83
CA LEU A 209 -8.23 -4.70 -13.03
C LEU A 209 -9.51 -5.28 -12.42
N LEU A 210 -10.29 -4.43 -11.77
CA LEU A 210 -11.54 -4.81 -11.13
C LEU A 210 -12.59 -5.26 -12.15
N GLY A 211 -12.80 -4.51 -13.23
CA GLY A 211 -13.79 -4.82 -14.26
C GLY A 211 -13.57 -6.18 -14.91
N LEU A 212 -12.33 -6.48 -15.29
CA LEU A 212 -11.96 -7.78 -15.86
C LEU A 212 -12.09 -8.92 -14.83
N GLN A 213 -11.72 -8.70 -13.56
CA GLN A 213 -11.88 -9.72 -12.53
C GLN A 213 -13.36 -10.04 -12.26
N ILE A 214 -14.23 -9.03 -12.22
CA ILE A 214 -15.69 -9.22 -12.09
C ILE A 214 -16.22 -10.00 -13.30
N PHE A 215 -15.83 -9.62 -14.51
CA PHE A 215 -16.22 -10.34 -15.73
C PHE A 215 -15.83 -11.83 -15.68
N ILE A 216 -14.59 -12.13 -15.30
CA ILE A 216 -14.10 -13.51 -15.14
C ILE A 216 -14.90 -14.24 -14.05
N LEU A 217 -15.14 -13.59 -12.90
CA LEU A 217 -15.88 -14.18 -11.79
C LEU A 217 -17.32 -14.53 -12.20
N VAL A 218 -18.01 -13.64 -12.91
CA VAL A 218 -19.37 -13.90 -13.43
C VAL A 218 -19.35 -15.07 -14.42
N LYS A 219 -18.38 -15.11 -15.34
CA LYS A 219 -18.25 -16.21 -16.32
C LYS A 219 -18.00 -17.56 -15.63
N VAL A 220 -17.12 -17.60 -14.63
CA VAL A 220 -16.83 -18.82 -13.85
C VAL A 220 -18.04 -19.24 -13.02
N SER A 221 -18.70 -18.30 -12.33
CA SER A 221 -19.90 -18.59 -11.51
C SER A 221 -21.04 -19.18 -12.34
N ARG A 222 -21.26 -18.70 -13.58
CA ARG A 222 -22.25 -19.28 -14.49
C ARG A 222 -21.90 -20.73 -14.91
N LYS A 223 -20.60 -21.05 -15.03
CA LYS A 223 -20.13 -22.39 -15.40
C LYS A 223 -20.00 -23.34 -14.20
N LEU A 224 -19.97 -22.81 -12.97
CA LEU A 224 -19.86 -23.56 -11.71
C LEU A 224 -21.06 -24.47 -11.43
N SER A 225 -22.23 -24.20 -12.04
CA SER A 225 -23.43 -25.05 -11.94
C SER A 225 -23.21 -26.49 -12.45
N SER A 226 -22.16 -26.76 -13.24
CA SER A 226 -22.03 -27.99 -14.01
C SER A 226 -20.84 -28.92 -13.65
N SER A 227 -19.83 -28.50 -12.88
CA SER A 227 -18.60 -29.33 -12.71
C SER A 227 -17.76 -29.04 -11.47
N LEU A 228 -17.21 -30.11 -10.87
CA LEU A 228 -16.21 -30.07 -9.78
C LEU A 228 -14.88 -29.38 -10.17
N CYS A 229 -14.49 -29.40 -11.45
CA CYS A 229 -13.28 -28.71 -11.92
C CYS A 229 -13.43 -27.18 -11.82
N SER A 230 -14.65 -26.67 -12.01
CA SER A 230 -14.99 -25.25 -11.85
C SER A 230 -14.82 -24.77 -10.39
N HIS A 231 -14.94 -25.67 -9.39
CA HIS A 231 -14.69 -25.30 -8.00
C HIS A 231 -13.23 -24.89 -7.77
N GLN A 232 -12.25 -25.63 -8.31
CA GLN A 232 -10.84 -25.29 -8.15
C GLN A 232 -10.48 -23.97 -8.85
N GLU A 233 -11.04 -23.74 -10.04
CA GLU A 233 -10.87 -22.48 -10.78
C GLU A 233 -11.51 -21.29 -10.03
N PHE A 234 -12.70 -21.46 -9.46
CA PHE A 234 -13.36 -20.45 -8.64
C PHE A 234 -12.52 -20.03 -7.43
N TRP A 235 -11.96 -20.99 -6.69
CA TRP A 235 -11.08 -20.71 -5.56
C TRP A 235 -9.79 -19.98 -5.97
N ALA A 236 -9.26 -20.25 -7.16
CA ALA A 236 -8.14 -19.49 -7.70
C ALA A 236 -8.53 -18.03 -8.02
N GLN A 237 -9.75 -17.80 -8.53
CA GLN A 237 -10.26 -16.45 -8.79
C GLN A 237 -10.59 -15.67 -7.52
N VAL A 238 -11.10 -16.32 -6.46
CA VAL A 238 -11.29 -15.68 -5.14
C VAL A 238 -9.96 -15.18 -4.57
N LYS A 239 -8.86 -15.93 -4.78
CA LYS A 239 -7.52 -15.46 -4.38
C LYS A 239 -7.05 -14.24 -5.17
N ASN A 240 -7.44 -14.09 -6.43
CA ASN A 240 -7.14 -12.87 -7.22
C ASN A 240 -7.90 -11.67 -6.66
N LEU A 241 -9.15 -11.88 -6.24
CA LEU A 241 -9.96 -10.83 -5.64
C LEU A 241 -9.32 -10.26 -4.38
N ILE A 242 -8.64 -11.08 -3.56
CA ILE A 242 -7.90 -10.61 -2.38
C ILE A 242 -6.89 -9.51 -2.76
N PHE A 243 -6.06 -9.73 -3.79
CA PHE A 243 -5.09 -8.72 -4.22
C PHE A 243 -5.76 -7.42 -4.69
N ILE A 244 -6.88 -7.52 -5.41
CA ILE A 244 -7.64 -6.35 -5.87
C ILE A 244 -8.26 -5.61 -4.68
N CYS A 245 -8.83 -6.34 -3.70
CA CYS A 245 -9.34 -5.74 -2.47
C CYS A 245 -8.23 -5.03 -1.70
N VAL A 246 -7.03 -5.59 -1.63
CA VAL A 246 -5.87 -4.93 -1.00
C VAL A 246 -5.52 -3.63 -1.73
N ILE A 247 -5.50 -3.60 -3.07
CA ILE A 247 -5.29 -2.36 -3.83
C ILE A 247 -6.35 -1.31 -3.49
N ILE A 248 -7.63 -1.70 -3.52
CA ILE A 248 -8.76 -0.79 -3.28
C ILE A 248 -8.75 -0.24 -1.86
N ILE A 249 -8.45 -1.07 -0.86
CA ILE A 249 -8.53 -0.68 0.55
C ILE A 249 -7.24 0.04 0.99
N CYS A 250 -6.08 -0.39 0.50
CA CYS A 250 -4.80 0.12 1.00
C CYS A 250 -4.24 1.27 0.16
N PHE A 251 -4.48 1.32 -1.16
CA PHE A 251 -3.80 2.26 -2.06
C PHE A 251 -4.72 3.37 -2.58
N LEU A 252 -5.95 3.05 -3.01
CA LEU A 252 -6.86 4.06 -3.54
C LEU A 252 -7.20 5.20 -2.55
N PRO A 253 -7.43 4.96 -1.24
CA PRO A 253 -7.76 6.05 -0.32
C PRO A 253 -6.64 7.08 -0.23
N TYR A 254 -5.39 6.62 -0.24
CA TYR A 254 -4.23 7.50 -0.30
C TYR A 254 -4.20 8.31 -1.60
N HIS A 255 -4.37 7.68 -2.76
CA HIS A 255 -4.30 8.41 -4.04
C HIS A 255 -5.43 9.45 -4.19
N PHE A 256 -6.65 9.13 -3.77
CA PHE A 256 -7.75 10.10 -3.80
C PHE A 256 -7.52 11.24 -2.81
N PHE A 257 -7.10 10.93 -1.58
CA PHE A 257 -6.78 11.97 -0.61
C PHE A 257 -5.58 12.82 -1.06
N ARG A 258 -4.58 12.22 -1.69
CA ARG A 258 -3.42 12.91 -2.25
C ARG A 258 -3.82 13.90 -3.34
N ALA A 259 -4.76 13.55 -4.22
CA ALA A 259 -5.30 14.47 -5.21
C ALA A 259 -5.98 15.68 -4.55
N TYR A 260 -6.76 15.44 -3.50
CA TYR A 260 -7.39 16.49 -2.71
C TYR A 260 -6.37 17.36 -1.99
N TYR A 261 -5.35 16.75 -1.40
CA TYR A 261 -4.25 17.41 -0.69
C TYR A 261 -3.45 18.35 -1.57
N ILE A 262 -3.08 17.89 -2.78
CA ILE A 262 -2.33 18.70 -3.75
C ILE A 262 -3.13 19.94 -4.18
N LYS A 263 -4.46 19.82 -4.29
CA LYS A 263 -5.32 20.94 -4.65
C LYS A 263 -5.39 22.01 -3.55
N HIS A 264 -5.35 21.61 -2.28
CA HIS A 264 -5.48 22.48 -1.10
C HIS A 264 -4.17 22.62 -0.32
N VAL A 265 -3.04 22.45 -1.01
CA VAL A 265 -1.69 22.43 -0.45
C VAL A 265 -1.34 23.73 0.30
N ASN A 266 -2.03 24.83 0.01
CA ASN A 266 -1.77 26.15 0.62
C ASN A 266 -2.73 26.50 1.77
N ASP A 267 -3.77 25.70 2.02
CA ASP A 267 -4.92 26.17 2.80
C ASP A 267 -4.92 25.70 4.25
N ASN A 268 -4.33 24.55 4.56
CA ASN A 268 -4.39 23.98 5.91
C ASN A 268 -3.20 23.06 6.23
N GLU A 269 -2.52 23.30 7.35
CA GLU A 269 -1.44 22.44 7.85
C GLU A 269 -1.92 21.08 8.38
N GLN A 270 -3.18 20.98 8.83
CA GLN A 270 -3.75 19.72 9.33
C GLN A 270 -3.86 18.65 8.22
N LEU A 271 -4.00 19.10 6.98
CA LEU A 271 -4.10 18.25 5.79
C LEU A 271 -2.85 17.38 5.60
N GLU A 272 -1.68 17.83 6.07
CA GLU A 272 -0.42 17.06 6.05
C GLU A 272 -0.53 15.82 6.94
N SER A 273 -1.10 15.98 8.15
CA SER A 273 -1.27 14.88 9.11
C SER A 273 -2.24 13.82 8.56
N TYR A 274 -3.32 14.25 7.93
CA TYR A 274 -4.24 13.33 7.26
C TYR A 274 -3.58 12.60 6.09
N ASN A 275 -2.78 13.28 5.26
CA ASN A 275 -2.05 12.65 4.16
C ASN A 275 -1.12 11.54 4.69
N GLU A 276 -0.42 11.77 5.79
CA GLU A 276 0.43 10.75 6.42
C GLU A 276 -0.37 9.56 6.97
N VAL A 277 -1.56 9.80 7.54
CA VAL A 277 -2.46 8.72 7.99
C VAL A 277 -2.90 7.87 6.80
N PHE A 278 -3.34 8.49 5.71
CA PHE A 278 -3.70 7.75 4.50
C PHE A 278 -2.49 7.04 3.88
N LEU A 279 -1.30 7.63 3.94
CA LEU A 279 -0.07 6.97 3.49
C LEU A 279 0.25 5.73 4.35
N SER A 280 0.04 5.80 5.66
CA SER A 280 0.26 4.65 6.55
C SER A 280 -0.66 3.47 6.24
N LEU A 281 -1.87 3.73 5.72
CA LEU A 281 -2.81 2.70 5.30
C LEU A 281 -2.22 1.81 4.18
N THR A 282 -1.36 2.37 3.33
CA THR A 282 -0.66 1.60 2.28
C THR A 282 0.23 0.49 2.87
N ALA A 283 0.79 0.70 4.08
CA ALA A 283 1.62 -0.28 4.76
C ALA A 283 0.83 -1.51 5.24
N LEU A 284 -0.49 -1.39 5.45
CA LEU A 284 -1.35 -2.54 5.77
C LEU A 284 -1.42 -3.56 4.63
N SER A 285 -1.01 -3.18 3.41
CA SER A 285 -0.89 -4.14 2.32
C SER A 285 0.09 -5.27 2.62
N CYS A 286 1.01 -5.13 3.59
CA CYS A 286 1.88 -6.22 4.05
C CYS A 286 1.14 -7.39 4.72
N LEU A 287 -0.13 -7.21 5.07
CA LEU A 287 -0.99 -8.27 5.61
C LEU A 287 -1.48 -9.22 4.51
N ASP A 288 -1.33 -8.88 3.23
CA ASP A 288 -1.80 -9.68 2.10
C ASP A 288 -1.21 -11.10 2.13
N LEU A 289 0.07 -11.26 2.43
CA LEU A 289 0.76 -12.55 2.50
C LEU A 289 0.25 -13.37 3.68
N LEU A 290 -0.05 -12.73 4.82
CA LEU A 290 -0.68 -13.39 5.96
C LEU A 290 -2.06 -13.92 5.58
N PHE A 291 -2.89 -13.08 4.96
CA PHE A 291 -4.20 -13.50 4.46
C PHE A 291 -4.08 -14.60 3.40
N PHE A 292 -3.09 -14.53 2.51
CA PHE A 292 -2.85 -15.55 1.49
C PHE A 292 -2.53 -16.92 2.09
N VAL A 293 -1.65 -16.97 3.10
CA VAL A 293 -1.31 -18.19 3.84
C VAL A 293 -2.53 -18.74 4.56
N LEU A 294 -3.29 -17.88 5.25
CA LEU A 294 -4.51 -18.26 5.96
C LEU A 294 -5.60 -18.79 5.03
N SER A 295 -5.80 -18.16 3.86
CA SER A 295 -6.74 -18.64 2.83
C SER A 295 -6.31 -19.97 2.21
N GLY A 296 -5.03 -20.34 2.27
CA GLY A 296 -4.52 -21.66 1.91
C GLY A 296 -4.86 -22.76 2.92
N SER A 297 -5.14 -22.39 4.18
CA SER A 297 -5.44 -23.34 5.25
C SER A 297 -6.80 -24.03 5.07
N ARG A 298 -6.91 -25.29 5.52
CA ARG A 298 -8.17 -26.08 5.46
C ARG A 298 -9.34 -25.38 6.17
N LEU A 299 -9.04 -24.56 7.17
CA LEU A 299 -10.01 -23.83 7.98
C LEU A 299 -10.78 -22.75 7.19
N PHE A 300 -10.09 -22.02 6.30
CA PHE A 300 -10.75 -21.01 5.45
C PHE A 300 -11.63 -21.67 4.39
N LYS A 301 -11.17 -22.79 3.81
CA LYS A 301 -11.99 -23.61 2.89
C LYS A 301 -13.27 -24.10 3.56
N GLN A 302 -13.21 -24.50 4.83
CA GLN A 302 -14.38 -24.93 5.62
C GLN A 302 -15.31 -23.76 5.98
N LYS A 303 -14.79 -22.64 6.49
CA LYS A 303 -15.61 -21.47 6.89
C LYS A 303 -16.35 -20.83 5.71
N LEU A 304 -15.72 -20.71 4.54
CA LEU A 304 -16.42 -20.18 3.36
C LEU A 304 -17.40 -21.19 2.76
N GLY A 305 -17.14 -22.50 2.92
CA GLY A 305 -18.12 -23.56 2.64
C GLY A 305 -19.41 -23.39 3.45
N MET A 306 -19.28 -23.04 4.74
CA MET A 306 -20.43 -22.72 5.60
C MET A 306 -21.11 -21.38 5.26
N LEU A 307 -20.35 -20.36 4.85
CA LEU A 307 -20.95 -19.09 4.40
C LEU A 307 -21.77 -19.29 3.11
N ARG A 308 -21.31 -20.20 2.23
CA ARG A 308 -22.00 -20.57 0.98
C ARG A 308 -23.29 -21.36 1.23
N SER A 309 -23.35 -22.26 2.21
CA SER A 309 -24.60 -22.96 2.53
C SER A 309 -25.70 -22.01 3.02
N ARG A 310 -25.33 -20.84 3.56
CA ARG A 310 -26.27 -19.78 3.93
C ARG A 310 -26.70 -18.91 2.74
N LEU A 311 -25.84 -18.70 1.75
CA LEU A 311 -26.13 -17.89 0.55
C LEU A 311 -26.87 -18.66 -0.56
N SER A 312 -26.72 -19.99 -0.65
CA SER A 312 -27.52 -20.84 -1.55
C SER A 312 -28.95 -21.10 -1.06
N CYS A 313 -29.33 -20.52 0.08
CA CYS A 313 -30.67 -20.66 0.67
C CYS A 313 -31.53 -19.38 0.53
N CYS A 314 -31.03 -18.39 -0.21
CA CYS A 314 -31.78 -17.23 -0.73
C CYS A 314 -31.72 -17.24 -2.26
#